data_AF-A0A2P8AZ60-F1
#
_entry.id   AF-A0A2P8AZ60-F1
#
_cell.length_a   1.000
_cell.length_b   1.000
_cell.length_c   1.000
_cell.angle_alpha   90.00
_cell.angle_beta   90.00
_cell.angle_gamma   90.00
#
_symmetry.space_group_name_H-M   'P 1'
#
loop_
_entity.id
_entity.type
_entity.pdbx_description
1 polymer ?
#
loop_
_entity_poly.entity_id
_entity_poly.type
_entity_poly.pdbx_seq_one_letter_code
_entity_poly.pdbx_strand_id
1 'polypeptide(L)'
;MTLRTIVIASCNFYGYSSLAFSLKDGGWRTDGLLFVCSAPSAGAAGMRFRLLGPLAVEGPDPRPRLDGRRPRAVLAFMLLEANSLLRVEQIIDAVWGESPPRTVRTQVHGQISLVRRWLHALPGIGIVTHDTGYVLRADPSDIDVEVFRCLARRGRGLRATGQPVAAAEAYRAALRLHAGPPLGDIDAPFARAAAARLAEERLGVLGDLVSLDLEAGRHHEVIPVLSGLVERHPWHEPLWCHLLVALERAGRRGEAIACYHRARLLFREELGVEPGPELSGTYRSLLSADPPPESVLPRPHAPAAVDADLNLTLRRLAEAERMLGEIRQQLSRLGADVVTARSVLPTAPPTPRRPSDDGAGHEEIAA
;
A
#
# COMPACT_ATOMS: atom_id res chain seq x y z
N MET A 1 24.61 10.68 46.42
CA MET A 1 24.89 9.64 45.41
C MET A 1 23.80 8.57 45.48
N THR A 2 22.92 8.51 44.48
CA THR A 2 22.08 7.33 44.24
C THR A 2 21.70 7.35 42.76
N LEU A 3 22.24 6.43 41.97
CA LEU A 3 21.85 6.32 40.55
C LEU A 3 20.38 5.86 40.48
N ARG A 4 19.58 6.51 39.63
CA ARG A 4 18.23 6.05 39.28
C ARG A 4 18.24 5.54 37.85
N THR A 5 18.04 4.24 37.71
CA THR A 5 17.96 3.53 36.43
C THR A 5 16.75 4.01 35.63
N ILE A 6 16.98 4.54 34.43
CA ILE A 6 15.93 4.76 33.44
C ILE A 6 15.81 3.47 32.62
N VAL A 7 14.68 2.78 32.70
CA VAL A 7 14.38 1.65 31.82
C VAL A 7 13.67 2.20 30.58
N ILE A 8 14.41 2.34 29.48
CA ILE A 8 13.87 2.70 28.18
C ILE A 8 13.42 1.43 27.46
N ALA A 9 12.11 1.16 27.45
CA ALA A 9 11.53 0.10 26.63
C ALA A 9 11.37 0.60 25.18
N SER A 10 12.44 0.49 24.39
CA SER A 10 12.43 0.88 22.97
C SER A 10 11.60 -0.10 22.13
N CYS A 11 10.44 0.31 21.66
CA CYS A 11 9.71 -0.37 20.58
C CYS A 11 9.86 0.45 19.29
N ASN A 12 10.81 0.09 18.45
CA ASN A 12 11.10 0.78 17.18
C ASN A 12 10.08 0.40 16.10
N PHE A 13 9.11 1.27 15.81
CA PHE A 13 8.46 1.30 14.50
C PHE A 13 7.97 2.72 14.17
N TYR A 14 8.60 3.35 13.17
CA TYR A 14 8.37 4.72 12.68
C TYR A 14 8.35 5.83 13.73
N GLY A 15 9.51 6.48 13.88
CA GLY A 15 9.72 7.54 14.87
C GLY A 15 8.79 8.74 14.72
N TYR A 16 7.98 8.96 15.75
CA TYR A 16 7.44 10.26 16.13
C TYR A 16 7.86 10.57 17.57
N SER A 17 7.89 11.84 17.92
CA SER A 17 8.63 12.45 19.04
C SER A 17 8.54 11.76 20.40
N SER A 18 9.68 11.71 21.10
CA SER A 18 9.78 11.30 22.51
C SER A 18 8.89 12.16 23.42
N LEU A 19 8.11 11.49 24.30
CA LEU A 19 7.44 12.13 25.44
C LEU A 19 8.18 11.80 26.72
N ALA A 20 8.59 12.83 27.47
CA ALA A 20 9.22 12.67 28.78
C ALA A 20 8.13 12.68 29.88
N PHE A 21 7.96 11.56 30.58
CA PHE A 21 7.09 11.47 31.75
C PHE A 21 7.88 11.79 33.03
N SER A 22 7.43 12.79 33.79
CA SER A 22 7.96 13.09 35.12
C SER A 22 6.99 12.57 36.18
N LEU A 23 7.43 11.64 37.03
CA LEU A 23 6.65 11.18 38.16
C LEU A 23 6.63 12.23 39.27
N LYS A 24 5.44 12.80 39.51
CA LYS A 24 5.03 13.21 40.85
C LYS A 24 3.78 12.44 41.25
N ASP A 25 3.86 11.81 42.41
CA ASP A 25 2.75 11.47 43.30
C ASP A 25 1.65 10.53 42.75
N GLY A 26 2.03 9.26 42.57
CA GLY A 26 1.29 8.16 43.20
C GLY A 26 -0.11 7.79 42.68
N GLY A 27 -0.56 8.26 41.51
CA GLY A 27 -1.87 7.88 40.96
C GLY A 27 -1.91 7.79 39.43
N TRP A 28 -2.36 6.66 38.91
CA TRP A 28 -2.68 6.53 37.47
C TRP A 28 -3.99 7.25 37.17
N ARG A 29 -3.91 8.51 36.74
CA ARG A 29 -5.03 9.20 36.07
C ARG A 29 -4.86 9.14 34.57
N THR A 30 -5.75 8.42 33.89
CA THR A 30 -5.94 8.51 32.44
C THR A 30 -6.83 9.72 32.12
N ASP A 31 -6.38 10.93 32.48
CA ASP A 31 -7.04 12.15 32.01
C ASP A 31 -6.78 12.29 30.50
N GLY A 32 -7.86 12.46 29.74
CA GLY A 32 -7.89 12.15 28.32
C GLY A 32 -6.88 12.93 27.47
N LEU A 33 -5.95 12.20 26.84
CA LEU A 33 -5.21 12.67 25.68
C LEU A 33 -6.18 12.87 24.51
N LEU A 34 -6.81 14.05 24.48
CA LEU A 34 -7.52 14.60 23.32
C LEU A 34 -6.50 14.84 22.21
N PHE A 35 -6.12 13.77 21.50
CA PHE A 35 -5.49 13.88 20.21
C PHE A 35 -6.47 14.56 19.27
N VAL A 36 -6.19 15.83 18.96
CA VAL A 36 -6.93 16.61 17.96
C VAL A 36 -6.55 16.10 16.56
N CYS A 37 -7.03 14.90 16.20
CA CYS A 37 -7.29 14.57 14.80
C CYS A 37 -8.45 15.49 14.39
N SER A 38 -8.09 16.71 13.95
CA SER A 38 -9.05 17.64 13.36
C SER A 38 -9.81 16.89 12.29
N ALA A 39 -11.14 16.92 12.34
CA ALA A 39 -11.94 16.42 11.24
C ALA A 39 -11.56 17.21 9.98
N PRO A 40 -11.52 16.59 8.78
CA PRO A 40 -11.34 17.35 7.55
C PRO A 40 -12.46 18.39 7.47
N SER A 41 -12.10 19.67 7.59
CA SER A 41 -13.10 20.73 7.61
C SER A 41 -13.71 20.86 6.23
N ALA A 42 -14.97 20.46 6.11
CA ALA A 42 -15.80 20.74 4.95
C ALA A 42 -16.11 22.25 4.92
N GLY A 43 -15.13 23.06 4.50
CA GLY A 43 -15.24 24.53 4.54
C GLY A 43 -14.09 25.33 3.94
N ALA A 44 -12.87 24.77 3.84
CA ALA A 44 -11.77 25.41 3.10
C ALA A 44 -11.58 24.70 1.74
N ALA A 45 -11.58 25.47 0.64
CA ALA A 45 -11.31 24.98 -0.71
C ALA A 45 -9.80 24.74 -0.94
N GLY A 46 -9.20 23.88 -0.10
CA GLY A 46 -7.78 23.52 -0.13
C GLY A 46 -7.41 22.62 -1.32
N MET A 47 -6.10 22.55 -1.58
CA MET A 47 -5.50 21.64 -2.56
C MET A 47 -5.34 20.25 -1.96
N ARG A 48 -5.91 19.21 -2.57
CA ARG A 48 -5.74 17.83 -2.10
C ARG A 48 -4.80 17.05 -2.99
N PHE A 49 -3.77 16.47 -2.39
CA PHE A 49 -2.81 15.58 -3.03
C PHE A 49 -3.28 14.14 -2.90
N ARG A 50 -3.38 13.45 -4.04
CA ARG A 50 -3.77 12.04 -4.12
C ARG A 50 -2.56 11.17 -4.41
N LEU A 51 -2.29 10.22 -3.53
CA LEU A 51 -1.25 9.20 -3.65
C LEU A 51 -1.81 7.79 -3.45
N LEU A 52 -3.05 7.64 -2.97
CA LEU A 52 -3.80 6.36 -2.87
C LEU A 52 -4.45 5.97 -4.22
N GLY A 53 -3.78 6.34 -5.30
CA GLY A 53 -4.13 6.20 -6.71
C GLY A 53 -2.97 6.72 -7.56
N PRO A 54 -3.16 6.94 -8.87
CA PRO A 54 -2.27 7.79 -9.66
C PRO A 54 -2.11 9.19 -9.03
N LEU A 55 -0.92 9.79 -9.14
CA LEU A 55 -0.63 11.09 -8.54
C LEU A 55 -1.51 12.19 -9.15
N ALA A 56 -2.49 12.65 -8.38
CA ALA A 56 -3.39 13.73 -8.77
C ALA A 56 -3.39 14.86 -7.74
N VAL A 57 -3.77 16.05 -8.18
CA VAL A 57 -4.01 17.20 -7.30
C VAL A 57 -5.38 17.78 -7.63
N GLU A 58 -6.24 17.85 -6.62
CA GLU A 58 -7.63 18.28 -6.73
C GLU A 58 -7.85 19.64 -6.07
N GLY A 59 -8.74 20.44 -6.66
CA GLY A 59 -9.37 21.58 -5.99
C GLY A 59 -9.90 22.61 -7.00
N PRO A 60 -10.14 23.86 -6.58
CA PRO A 60 -11.12 24.76 -7.21
C PRO A 60 -10.75 25.35 -8.59
N ASP A 61 -9.58 25.05 -9.15
CA ASP A 61 -9.06 25.73 -10.35
C ASP A 61 -8.40 24.70 -11.29
N PRO A 62 -8.53 24.76 -12.63
CA PRO A 62 -7.92 23.79 -13.56
C PRO A 62 -6.40 24.00 -13.61
N ARG A 63 -5.66 23.29 -12.76
CA ARG A 63 -4.23 23.55 -12.56
C ARG A 63 -3.37 22.91 -13.65
N PRO A 64 -2.22 23.52 -14.02
CA PRO A 64 -1.29 22.90 -14.95
C PRO A 64 -0.85 21.55 -14.41
N ARG A 65 -0.78 20.54 -15.28
CA ARG A 65 -0.21 19.23 -14.89
C ARG A 65 1.27 19.42 -14.54
N LEU A 66 1.72 18.75 -13.47
CA LEU A 66 3.16 18.59 -13.28
C LEU A 66 3.65 17.56 -14.29
N ASP A 67 4.22 18.05 -15.39
CA ASP A 67 4.69 17.23 -16.50
C ASP A 67 6.08 16.62 -16.25
N GLY A 68 6.32 15.47 -16.86
CA GLY A 68 7.57 14.71 -16.79
C GLY A 68 7.63 13.70 -15.64
N ARG A 69 8.25 12.54 -15.89
CA ARG A 69 8.34 11.44 -14.92
C ARG A 69 9.11 11.82 -13.65
N ARG A 70 10.27 12.48 -13.80
CA ARG A 70 11.17 12.82 -12.67
C ARG A 70 10.59 13.90 -11.72
N PRO A 71 10.01 15.02 -12.18
CA PRO A 71 9.36 15.97 -11.27
C PRO A 71 8.21 15.33 -10.48
N ARG A 72 7.38 14.50 -11.13
CA ARG A 72 6.29 13.76 -10.48
C ARG A 72 6.80 12.78 -9.43
N ALA A 73 7.84 12.01 -9.74
CA ALA A 73 8.48 11.09 -8.78
C ALA A 73 9.06 11.82 -7.57
N VAL A 74 9.77 12.94 -7.77
CA VAL A 74 10.27 13.78 -6.67
C VAL A 74 9.12 14.32 -5.82
N LEU A 75 8.06 14.88 -6.44
CA LEU A 75 6.91 15.38 -5.70
C LEU A 75 6.22 14.27 -4.89
N ALA A 76 5.96 13.11 -5.48
CA ALA A 76 5.34 11.98 -4.80
C ALA A 76 6.19 11.49 -3.60
N PHE A 77 7.50 11.38 -3.76
CA PHE A 77 8.39 11.02 -2.66
C PHE A 77 8.37 12.06 -1.53
N MET A 78 8.44 13.36 -1.88
CA MET A 78 8.39 14.45 -0.90
C MET A 78 7.03 14.61 -0.21
N LEU A 79 5.93 14.15 -0.82
CA LEU A 79 4.60 14.12 -0.22
C LEU A 79 4.41 12.93 0.73
N LEU A 80 4.97 11.76 0.42
CA LEU A 80 4.96 10.60 1.34
C LEU A 80 5.76 10.86 2.62
N GLU A 81 6.83 11.64 2.50
CA GLU A 81 7.72 12.04 3.60
C GLU A 81 7.52 13.53 3.95
N ALA A 82 6.29 14.04 3.78
CA ALA A 82 5.95 15.45 4.00
C ALA A 82 6.30 15.92 5.42
N ASN A 83 6.62 17.21 5.54
CA ASN A 83 7.06 17.89 6.77
C ASN A 83 8.36 17.37 7.40
N SER A 84 9.01 16.36 6.82
CA SER A 84 10.31 15.82 7.24
C SER A 84 11.47 16.36 6.41
N LEU A 85 12.67 16.37 6.97
CA LEU A 85 13.91 16.77 6.27
C LEU A 85 14.45 15.62 5.43
N LEU A 86 14.39 15.77 4.11
CA LEU A 86 14.97 14.84 3.15
C LEU A 86 16.33 15.32 2.69
N ARG A 87 17.39 14.56 3.01
CA ARG A 87 18.73 14.80 2.46
C ARG A 87 18.74 14.57 0.95
N VAL A 88 19.67 15.24 0.26
CA VAL A 88 19.84 15.10 -1.20
C VAL A 88 20.05 13.63 -1.59
N GLU A 89 20.84 12.90 -0.81
CA GLU A 89 21.13 11.47 -0.99
C GLU A 89 19.85 10.62 -0.91
N GLN A 90 18.95 10.87 0.04
CA GLN A 90 17.69 10.13 0.15
C GLN A 90 16.78 10.32 -1.07
N ILE A 91 16.82 11.52 -1.68
CA ILE A 91 16.08 11.81 -2.92
C ILE A 91 16.75 11.14 -4.13
N ILE A 92 18.08 11.04 -4.15
CA ILE A 92 18.83 10.28 -5.17
C ILE A 92 18.45 8.80 -5.10
N ASP A 93 18.59 8.18 -3.93
CA ASP A 93 18.33 6.75 -3.73
C ASP A 93 16.88 6.39 -4.07
N ALA A 94 15.92 7.22 -3.63
CA ALA A 94 14.50 7.01 -3.91
C ALA A 94 14.15 7.09 -5.41
N VAL A 95 14.66 8.10 -6.13
CA VAL A 95 14.19 8.45 -7.49
C VAL A 95 15.11 7.93 -8.61
N TRP A 96 16.40 7.73 -8.35
CA TRP A 96 17.37 7.17 -9.32
C TRP A 96 17.88 5.77 -8.95
N GLY A 97 17.82 5.37 -7.68
CA GLY A 97 18.25 4.03 -7.23
C GLY A 97 19.76 3.81 -7.38
N GLU A 98 20.15 2.55 -7.60
CA GLU A 98 21.54 2.07 -7.50
C GLU A 98 22.49 2.54 -8.63
N SER A 99 21.96 3.10 -9.72
CA SER A 99 22.77 3.54 -10.88
C SER A 99 22.51 5.02 -11.25
N PRO A 100 22.78 5.97 -10.33
CA PRO A 100 22.58 7.38 -10.61
C PRO A 100 23.67 7.92 -11.57
N PRO A 101 23.34 8.83 -12.49
CA PRO A 101 24.34 9.48 -13.34
C PRO A 101 25.28 10.38 -12.53
N ARG A 102 26.50 10.61 -13.00
CA ARG A 102 27.48 11.52 -12.36
C ARG A 102 26.93 12.93 -12.06
N THR A 103 25.94 13.39 -12.82
CA THR A 103 25.28 14.70 -12.65
C THR A 103 24.04 14.68 -11.74
N VAL A 104 23.77 13.58 -11.01
CA VAL A 104 22.50 13.39 -10.29
C VAL A 104 22.18 14.49 -9.28
N ARG A 105 23.16 15.00 -8.53
CA ARG A 105 22.94 16.11 -7.57
C ARG A 105 22.41 17.36 -8.29
N THR A 106 23.03 17.75 -9.41
CA THR A 106 22.55 18.83 -10.27
C THR A 106 21.15 18.56 -10.82
N GLN A 107 20.86 17.30 -11.21
CA GLN A 107 19.52 16.92 -11.68
C GLN A 107 18.47 17.04 -10.57
N VAL A 108 18.77 16.64 -9.33
CA VAL A 108 17.89 16.80 -8.15
C VAL A 108 17.57 18.27 -7.93
N HIS A 109 18.57 19.15 -7.88
CA HIS A 109 18.34 20.59 -7.75
C HIS A 109 17.46 21.14 -8.89
N GLY A 110 17.65 20.65 -10.12
CA GLY A 110 16.81 21.00 -11.26
C GLY A 110 15.35 20.52 -11.12
N GLN A 111 15.13 19.27 -10.68
CA GLN A 111 13.78 18.72 -10.46
C GLN A 111 13.06 19.47 -9.33
N ILE A 112 13.74 19.72 -8.22
CA ILE A 112 13.18 20.47 -7.09
C ILE A 112 12.86 21.91 -7.50
N SER A 113 13.68 22.52 -8.36
CA SER A 113 13.38 23.85 -8.92
C SER A 113 12.13 23.84 -9.81
N LEU A 114 11.91 22.77 -10.59
CA LEU A 114 10.68 22.57 -11.38
C LEU A 114 9.46 22.38 -10.46
N VAL A 115 9.54 21.45 -9.50
CA VAL A 115 8.46 21.18 -8.54
C VAL A 115 8.14 22.44 -7.72
N ARG A 116 9.13 23.18 -7.22
CA ARG A 116 8.92 24.43 -6.47
C ARG A 116 8.21 25.50 -7.31
N ARG A 117 8.60 25.70 -8.58
CA ARG A 117 7.90 26.65 -9.47
C ARG A 117 6.44 26.25 -9.69
N TRP A 118 6.18 24.96 -9.85
CA TRP A 118 4.83 24.44 -10.00
C TRP A 118 4.01 24.58 -8.71
N LEU A 119 4.60 24.27 -7.54
CA LEU A 119 3.98 24.45 -6.22
C LEU A 119 3.71 25.93 -5.88
N HIS A 120 4.43 26.90 -6.45
CA HIS A 120 4.17 28.32 -6.22
C HIS A 120 2.77 28.79 -6.69
N ALA A 121 2.12 28.04 -7.60
CA ALA A 121 0.73 28.29 -7.99
C ALA A 121 -0.28 27.72 -6.96
N LEU A 122 0.18 27.04 -5.90
CA LEU A 122 -0.63 26.34 -4.93
C LEU A 122 -0.50 26.99 -3.54
N PRO A 123 -1.58 27.51 -2.93
CA PRO A 123 -1.52 28.00 -1.56
C PRO A 123 -1.35 26.83 -0.57
N GLY A 124 -0.72 27.09 0.58
CA GLY A 124 -0.60 26.11 1.67
C GLY A 124 0.51 25.06 1.53
N ILE A 125 1.21 25.00 0.38
CA ILE A 125 2.28 24.03 0.13
C ILE A 125 3.56 24.71 -0.41
N GLY A 126 4.73 24.20 -0.03
CA GLY A 126 5.99 24.69 -0.58
C GLY A 126 7.21 23.86 -0.19
N ILE A 127 8.29 23.96 -0.96
CA ILE A 127 9.57 23.30 -0.65
C ILE A 127 10.56 24.30 -0.06
N VAL A 128 10.89 24.14 1.21
CA VAL A 128 11.94 24.88 1.92
C VAL A 128 13.30 24.22 1.67
N THR A 129 14.33 25.01 1.35
CA THR A 129 15.73 24.52 1.31
C THR A 129 16.33 24.60 2.71
N HIS A 130 17.06 23.57 3.11
CA HIS A 130 17.98 23.57 4.25
C HIS A 130 19.38 23.19 3.77
N ASP A 131 20.41 23.45 4.59
CA ASP A 131 21.83 23.27 4.21
C ASP A 131 22.17 21.87 3.71
N THR A 132 21.46 20.84 4.19
CA THR A 132 21.69 19.42 3.87
C THR A 132 20.60 18.80 2.99
N GLY A 133 19.57 19.55 2.59
CA GLY A 133 18.42 18.96 1.91
C GLY A 133 17.18 19.85 1.84
N TYR A 134 16.01 19.21 1.86
CA TYR A 134 14.74 19.85 1.54
C TYR A 134 13.61 19.35 2.44
N VAL A 135 12.67 20.25 2.75
CA VAL A 135 11.41 19.91 3.41
C VAL A 135 10.27 20.38 2.52
N LEU A 136 9.37 19.47 2.15
CA LEU A 136 8.05 19.85 1.63
C LEU A 136 7.14 20.13 2.81
N ARG A 137 6.67 21.37 2.94
CA ARG A 137 5.66 21.79 3.92
C ARG A 137 4.29 21.73 3.27
N ALA A 138 3.36 21.03 3.91
CA ALA A 138 1.96 20.90 3.53
C ALA A 138 1.13 20.55 4.76
N ASP A 139 -0.17 20.88 4.77
CA ASP A 139 -1.09 20.41 5.81
C ASP A 139 -1.30 18.89 5.66
N PRO A 140 -1.19 18.08 6.72
CA PRO A 140 -1.47 16.64 6.64
C PRO A 140 -2.90 16.30 6.18
N SER A 141 -3.87 17.20 6.37
CA SER A 141 -5.25 17.04 5.91
C SER A 141 -5.43 17.24 4.39
N ASP A 142 -4.45 17.83 3.72
CA ASP A 142 -4.38 17.95 2.27
C ASP A 142 -3.78 16.70 1.59
N ILE A 143 -3.18 15.76 2.34
CA ILE A 143 -2.53 14.56 1.79
C ILE A 143 -3.38 13.31 2.10
N ASP A 144 -3.91 12.65 1.08
CA ASP A 144 -4.84 11.53 1.25
C ASP A 144 -4.29 10.35 2.07
N VAL A 145 -3.00 10.06 1.97
CA VAL A 145 -2.28 9.06 2.79
C VAL A 145 -2.34 9.41 4.29
N GLU A 146 -2.14 10.67 4.66
CA GLU A 146 -2.19 11.08 6.08
C GLU A 146 -3.62 11.21 6.61
N VAL A 147 -4.57 11.61 5.76
CA VAL A 147 -6.00 11.55 6.08
C VAL A 147 -6.43 10.10 6.32
N PHE A 148 -6.05 9.16 5.44
CA PHE A 148 -6.28 7.72 5.60
C PHE A 148 -5.71 7.22 6.93
N ARG A 149 -4.47 7.58 7.26
CA ARG A 149 -3.82 7.19 8.52
C ARG A 149 -4.48 7.81 9.77
N CYS A 150 -4.92 9.07 9.74
CA CYS A 150 -5.70 9.66 10.83
C CYS A 150 -7.05 8.95 11.00
N LEU A 151 -7.77 8.65 9.91
CA LEU A 151 -9.04 7.92 9.96
C LEU A 151 -8.87 6.48 10.49
N ALA A 152 -7.82 5.78 10.08
CA ALA A 152 -7.46 4.46 10.62
C ALA A 152 -7.15 4.50 12.12
N ARG A 153 -6.34 5.47 12.58
CA ARG A 153 -6.06 5.69 14.01
C ARG A 153 -7.34 6.03 14.79
N ARG A 154 -8.20 6.89 14.24
CA ARG A 154 -9.49 7.28 14.81
C ARG A 154 -10.43 6.08 14.95
N GLY A 155 -10.54 5.22 13.93
CA GLY A 155 -11.34 4.00 14.00
C GLY A 155 -10.89 3.06 15.12
N ARG A 156 -9.57 2.86 15.28
CA ARG A 156 -9.03 2.06 16.40
C ARG A 156 -9.35 2.66 17.77
N GLY A 157 -9.21 3.98 17.92
CA GLY A 157 -9.60 4.68 19.16
C GLY A 157 -11.09 4.59 19.48
N LEU A 158 -11.96 4.66 18.46
CA LEU A 158 -13.41 4.51 18.61
C LEU A 158 -13.78 3.06 18.99
N ARG A 159 -13.15 2.05 18.38
CA ARG A 159 -13.34 0.64 18.75
C ARG A 159 -12.92 0.38 20.20
N ALA A 160 -11.74 0.87 20.59
CA ALA A 160 -11.21 0.74 21.95
C ALA A 160 -12.06 1.46 23.03
N THR A 161 -12.85 2.47 22.65
CA THR A 161 -13.76 3.20 23.54
C THR A 161 -15.23 2.75 23.43
N GLY A 162 -15.48 1.57 22.84
CA GLY A 162 -16.83 0.98 22.79
C GLY A 162 -17.77 1.63 21.79
N GLN A 163 -17.25 2.29 20.74
CA GLN A 163 -18.03 2.96 19.69
C GLN A 163 -17.87 2.25 18.33
N PRO A 164 -18.33 0.99 18.18
CA PRO A 164 -18.07 0.17 16.98
C PRO A 164 -18.69 0.74 15.71
N VAL A 165 -19.85 1.40 15.78
CA VAL A 165 -20.51 2.02 14.61
C VAL A 165 -19.65 3.16 14.06
N ALA A 166 -19.26 4.11 14.92
CA ALA A 166 -18.40 5.22 14.52
C ALA A 166 -16.99 4.77 14.09
N ALA A 167 -16.49 3.65 14.65
CA ALA A 167 -15.25 3.02 14.20
C ALA A 167 -15.38 2.48 12.76
N ALA A 168 -16.46 1.76 12.45
CA ALA A 168 -16.73 1.25 11.10
C ALA A 168 -16.89 2.39 10.09
N GLU A 169 -17.58 3.48 10.44
CA GLU A 169 -17.68 4.69 9.61
C GLU A 169 -16.31 5.31 9.31
N ALA A 170 -15.43 5.42 10.31
CA ALA A 170 -14.08 5.94 10.13
C ALA A 170 -13.23 5.06 9.21
N TYR A 171 -13.31 3.73 9.35
CA TYR A 171 -12.61 2.80 8.46
C TYR A 171 -13.14 2.84 7.02
N ARG A 172 -14.47 2.90 6.83
CA ARG A 172 -15.08 3.06 5.50
C ARG A 172 -14.67 4.39 4.86
N ALA A 173 -14.63 5.48 5.63
CA ALA A 173 -14.14 6.77 5.17
C ALA A 173 -12.67 6.72 4.73
N ALA A 174 -11.82 5.98 5.45
CA ALA A 174 -10.43 5.74 5.06
C ALA A 174 -10.35 4.95 3.73
N LEU A 175 -11.04 3.81 3.65
CA LEU A 175 -11.01 2.93 2.48
C LEU A 175 -11.51 3.62 1.20
N ARG A 176 -12.50 4.53 1.30
CA ARG A 176 -12.99 5.34 0.17
C ARG A 176 -11.96 6.31 -0.42
N LEU A 177 -10.84 6.58 0.25
CA LEU A 177 -9.76 7.42 -0.29
C LEU A 177 -8.93 6.70 -1.36
N HIS A 178 -8.96 5.36 -1.41
CA HIS A 178 -8.24 4.60 -2.43
C HIS A 178 -8.99 4.62 -3.77
N ALA A 179 -8.45 5.38 -4.73
CA ALA A 179 -8.96 5.46 -6.10
C ALA A 179 -8.32 4.43 -7.05
N GLY A 180 -7.30 3.69 -6.62
CA GLY A 180 -6.62 2.67 -7.43
C GLY A 180 -5.38 2.09 -6.75
N PRO A 181 -4.37 1.62 -7.51
CA PRO A 181 -3.04 1.37 -6.97
C PRO A 181 -2.45 2.67 -6.43
N PRO A 182 -1.94 2.68 -5.18
CA PRO A 182 -1.15 3.80 -4.72
C PRO A 182 0.04 4.04 -5.66
N LEU A 183 0.29 5.30 -6.02
CA LEU A 183 1.37 5.72 -6.91
C LEU A 183 1.33 5.09 -8.33
N GLY A 184 0.15 4.70 -8.82
CA GLY A 184 -0.01 3.85 -10.02
C GLY A 184 0.59 4.38 -11.34
N ASP A 185 0.98 5.65 -11.41
CA ASP A 185 1.64 6.29 -12.56
C ASP A 185 3.08 6.77 -12.27
N ILE A 186 3.62 6.48 -11.07
CA ILE A 186 4.95 6.91 -10.65
C ILE A 186 5.98 5.81 -10.94
N ASP A 187 6.76 6.05 -11.99
CA ASP A 187 7.86 5.21 -12.43
C ASP A 187 9.17 5.63 -11.74
N ALA A 188 9.40 5.11 -10.53
CA ALA A 188 10.61 5.36 -9.72
C ALA A 188 10.90 4.20 -8.73
N PRO A 189 12.17 3.96 -8.33
CA PRO A 189 12.54 2.87 -7.42
C PRO A 189 11.75 2.81 -6.11
N PHE A 190 11.55 3.95 -5.43
CA PHE A 190 10.78 3.99 -4.18
C PHE A 190 9.32 3.58 -4.35
N ALA A 191 8.72 3.83 -5.51
CA ALA A 191 7.27 3.79 -5.69
C ALA A 191 6.69 2.39 -5.49
N ARG A 192 7.41 1.34 -5.92
CA ARG A 192 6.97 -0.06 -5.74
C ARG A 192 6.89 -0.44 -4.26
N ALA A 193 7.91 -0.11 -3.48
CA ALA A 193 7.95 -0.41 -2.04
C ALA A 193 6.92 0.42 -1.26
N ALA A 194 6.79 1.70 -1.60
CA ALA A 194 5.78 2.57 -1.01
C ALA A 194 4.34 2.12 -1.33
N ALA A 195 4.07 1.71 -2.57
CA ALA A 195 2.77 1.20 -2.98
C ALA A 195 2.41 -0.13 -2.29
N ALA A 196 3.39 -1.04 -2.13
CA ALA A 196 3.21 -2.27 -1.35
C ALA A 196 2.89 -1.97 0.13
N ARG A 197 3.64 -1.05 0.77
CA ARG A 197 3.37 -0.59 2.15
C ARG A 197 1.96 -0.02 2.30
N LEU A 198 1.52 0.83 1.36
CA LEU A 198 0.19 1.44 1.38
C LEU A 198 -0.94 0.43 1.07
N ALA A 199 -0.68 -0.61 0.29
CA ALA A 199 -1.61 -1.71 0.08
C ALA A 199 -1.77 -2.56 1.37
N GLU A 200 -0.69 -2.81 2.09
CA GLU A 200 -0.72 -3.52 3.37
C GLU A 200 -1.45 -2.71 4.46
N GLU A 201 -1.16 -1.40 4.56
CA GLU A 201 -1.89 -0.49 5.46
C GLU A 201 -3.41 -0.51 5.19
N ARG A 202 -3.83 -0.60 3.92
CA ARG A 202 -5.23 -0.75 3.49
C ARG A 202 -5.82 -2.11 3.88
N LEU A 203 -5.08 -3.21 3.72
CA LEU A 203 -5.53 -4.54 4.14
C LEU A 203 -5.75 -4.62 5.65
N GLY A 204 -4.89 -3.97 6.45
CA GLY A 204 -5.07 -3.84 7.89
C GLY A 204 -6.38 -3.13 8.26
N VAL A 205 -6.65 -1.96 7.66
CA VAL A 205 -7.91 -1.20 7.89
C VAL A 205 -9.15 -2.00 7.44
N LEU A 206 -9.02 -2.78 6.37
CA LEU A 206 -10.07 -3.66 5.88
C LEU A 206 -10.35 -4.82 6.84
N GLY A 207 -9.32 -5.45 7.42
CA GLY A 207 -9.45 -6.46 8.47
C GLY A 207 -10.08 -5.91 9.75
N ASP A 208 -9.69 -4.69 10.15
CA ASP A 208 -10.28 -3.93 11.25
C ASP A 208 -11.80 -3.70 11.05
N LEU A 209 -12.22 -3.36 9.82
CA LEU A 209 -13.64 -3.19 9.46
C LEU A 209 -14.39 -4.53 9.42
N VAL A 210 -13.82 -5.56 8.77
CA VAL A 210 -14.40 -6.91 8.73
C VAL A 210 -14.59 -7.49 10.14
N SER A 211 -13.67 -7.23 11.06
CA SER A 211 -13.84 -7.62 12.47
C SER A 211 -15.10 -7.03 13.08
N LEU A 212 -15.36 -5.72 12.86
CA LEU A 212 -16.57 -5.05 13.34
C LEU A 212 -17.84 -5.57 12.64
N ASP A 213 -17.78 -5.89 11.35
CA ASP A 213 -18.89 -6.50 10.62
C ASP A 213 -19.21 -7.91 11.14
N LEU A 214 -18.19 -8.70 11.49
CA LEU A 214 -18.33 -10.00 12.13
C LEU A 214 -18.83 -9.91 13.58
N GLU A 215 -18.43 -8.90 14.35
CA GLU A 215 -19.00 -8.62 15.68
C GLU A 215 -20.48 -8.22 15.59
N ALA A 216 -20.87 -7.50 14.53
CA ALA A 216 -22.24 -7.03 14.28
C ALA A 216 -23.15 -8.05 13.55
N GLY A 217 -22.73 -9.31 13.40
CA GLY A 217 -23.56 -10.36 12.80
C GLY A 217 -23.63 -10.37 11.26
N ARG A 218 -22.90 -9.49 10.55
CA ARG A 218 -22.96 -9.35 9.08
C ARG A 218 -22.18 -10.42 8.30
N HIS A 219 -22.17 -11.66 8.80
CA HIS A 219 -21.33 -12.75 8.27
C HIS A 219 -21.60 -13.04 6.78
N HIS A 220 -22.88 -13.11 6.39
CA HIS A 220 -23.27 -13.37 5.00
C HIS A 220 -22.84 -12.27 4.02
N GLU A 221 -22.72 -11.02 4.48
CA GLU A 221 -22.31 -9.88 3.65
C GLU A 221 -20.79 -9.86 3.40
N VAL A 222 -19.99 -10.24 4.40
CA VAL A 222 -18.52 -10.23 4.29
C VAL A 222 -17.95 -11.47 3.57
N ILE A 223 -18.65 -12.61 3.55
CA ILE A 223 -18.13 -13.83 2.90
C ILE A 223 -17.74 -13.61 1.43
N PRO A 224 -18.59 -13.09 0.52
CA PRO A 224 -18.21 -12.94 -0.89
C PRO A 224 -17.01 -12.01 -1.10
N VAL A 225 -16.88 -11.01 -0.23
CA VAL A 225 -15.77 -10.06 -0.23
C VAL A 225 -14.47 -10.75 0.19
N LEU A 226 -14.51 -11.46 1.32
CA LEU A 226 -13.38 -12.22 1.85
C LEU A 226 -12.94 -13.32 0.89
N SER A 227 -13.86 -14.05 0.27
CA SER A 227 -13.56 -15.04 -0.78
C SER A 227 -12.79 -14.40 -1.95
N GLY A 228 -13.20 -13.22 -2.42
CA GLY A 228 -12.44 -12.51 -3.46
C GLY A 228 -11.09 -11.97 -2.99
N LEU A 229 -10.94 -11.62 -1.71
CA LEU A 229 -9.69 -11.09 -1.14
C LEU A 229 -8.64 -12.19 -0.95
N VAL A 230 -9.02 -13.38 -0.44
CA VAL A 230 -8.06 -14.49 -0.27
C VAL A 230 -7.52 -15.01 -1.59
N GLU A 231 -8.26 -14.83 -2.70
CA GLU A 231 -7.78 -15.20 -4.04
C GLU A 231 -6.78 -14.20 -4.63
N ARG A 232 -6.84 -12.93 -4.22
CA ARG A 232 -5.92 -11.87 -4.67
C ARG A 232 -4.71 -11.70 -3.75
N HIS A 233 -4.89 -11.98 -2.46
CA HIS A 233 -3.87 -11.88 -1.42
C HIS A 233 -3.70 -13.23 -0.68
N PRO A 234 -3.37 -14.32 -1.40
CA PRO A 234 -3.34 -15.68 -0.82
C PRO A 234 -2.38 -15.83 0.36
N TRP A 235 -1.31 -15.04 0.42
CA TRP A 235 -0.29 -15.10 1.47
C TRP A 235 -0.66 -14.37 2.77
N HIS A 236 -1.78 -13.63 2.78
CA HIS A 236 -2.19 -12.83 3.92
C HIS A 236 -3.13 -13.64 4.83
N GLU A 237 -2.55 -14.50 5.68
CA GLU A 237 -3.25 -15.42 6.60
C GLU A 237 -4.47 -14.82 7.33
N PRO A 238 -4.45 -13.59 7.87
CA PRO A 238 -5.61 -13.03 8.56
C PRO A 238 -6.88 -12.91 7.69
N LEU A 239 -6.77 -12.85 6.36
CA LEU A 239 -7.97 -12.87 5.48
C LEU A 239 -8.61 -14.26 5.47
N TRP A 240 -7.80 -15.32 5.50
CA TRP A 240 -8.28 -16.69 5.65
C TRP A 240 -8.90 -16.90 7.03
N CYS A 241 -8.28 -16.38 8.11
CA CYS A 241 -8.86 -16.43 9.46
C CYS A 241 -10.26 -15.79 9.49
N HIS A 242 -10.40 -14.57 8.94
CA HIS A 242 -11.71 -13.91 8.84
C HIS A 242 -12.71 -14.71 8.00
N LEU A 243 -12.30 -15.32 6.88
CA LEU A 243 -13.18 -16.12 6.03
C LEU A 243 -13.67 -17.40 6.72
N LEU A 244 -12.79 -18.09 7.44
CA LEU A 244 -13.13 -19.26 8.28
C LEU A 244 -14.19 -18.89 9.33
N VAL A 245 -13.97 -17.80 10.08
CA VAL A 245 -14.92 -17.31 11.10
C VAL A 245 -16.23 -16.85 10.47
N ALA A 246 -16.19 -16.19 9.32
CA ALA A 246 -17.40 -15.74 8.62
C ALA A 246 -18.26 -16.93 8.15
N LEU A 247 -17.63 -17.95 7.56
CA LEU A 247 -18.31 -19.17 7.10
C LEU A 247 -18.86 -20.00 8.28
N GLU A 248 -18.09 -20.13 9.37
CA GLU A 248 -18.53 -20.83 10.59
C GLU A 248 -19.77 -20.17 11.20
N ARG A 249 -19.74 -18.85 11.46
CA ARG A 249 -20.88 -18.10 12.01
C ARG A 249 -22.08 -18.01 11.06
N ALA A 250 -21.88 -18.23 9.76
CA ALA A 250 -22.95 -18.35 8.77
C ALA A 250 -23.55 -19.78 8.68
N GLY A 251 -23.15 -20.71 9.55
CA GLY A 251 -23.58 -22.13 9.54
C GLY A 251 -22.91 -22.98 8.45
N ARG A 252 -21.96 -22.43 7.68
CA ARG A 252 -21.32 -23.05 6.51
C ARG A 252 -20.03 -23.78 6.89
N ARG A 253 -20.07 -24.54 8.00
CA ARG A 253 -18.89 -25.18 8.62
C ARG A 253 -18.10 -26.10 7.67
N GLY A 254 -18.79 -26.85 6.80
CA GLY A 254 -18.13 -27.69 5.78
C GLY A 254 -17.31 -26.89 4.77
N GLU A 255 -17.79 -25.72 4.36
CA GLU A 255 -17.05 -24.81 3.46
C GLU A 255 -15.88 -24.14 4.18
N ALA A 256 -16.03 -23.82 5.47
CA ALA A 256 -14.93 -23.29 6.28
C ALA A 256 -13.78 -24.31 6.44
N ILE A 257 -14.10 -25.59 6.64
CA ILE A 257 -13.11 -26.69 6.65
C ILE A 257 -12.43 -26.81 5.28
N ALA A 258 -13.20 -26.85 4.19
CA ALA A 258 -12.65 -26.88 2.83
C ALA A 258 -11.75 -25.67 2.53
N CYS A 259 -12.12 -24.49 3.02
CA CYS A 259 -11.35 -23.25 2.91
C CYS A 259 -9.99 -23.35 3.61
N TYR A 260 -9.93 -23.93 4.82
CA TYR A 260 -8.66 -24.19 5.50
C TYR A 260 -7.78 -25.16 4.71
N HIS A 261 -8.35 -26.25 4.19
CA HIS A 261 -7.59 -27.21 3.38
C HIS A 261 -7.07 -26.59 2.08
N ARG A 262 -7.84 -25.73 1.42
CA ARG A 262 -7.38 -24.94 0.26
C ARG A 262 -6.19 -24.04 0.61
N ALA A 263 -6.28 -23.28 1.71
CA ALA A 263 -5.18 -22.43 2.17
C ALA A 263 -3.94 -23.26 2.51
N ARG A 264 -4.09 -24.33 3.28
CA ARG A 264 -2.99 -25.23 3.66
C ARG A 264 -2.30 -25.86 2.47
N LEU A 265 -3.05 -26.30 1.45
CA LEU A 265 -2.47 -26.85 0.23
C LEU A 265 -1.62 -25.80 -0.48
N LEU A 266 -2.17 -24.59 -0.67
CA LEU A 266 -1.50 -23.48 -1.34
C LEU A 266 -0.20 -23.05 -0.65
N PHE A 267 -0.19 -22.94 0.69
CA PHE A 267 1.04 -22.61 1.45
C PHE A 267 2.09 -23.71 1.33
N ARG A 268 1.68 -24.99 1.32
CA ARG A 268 2.61 -26.11 1.19
C ARG A 268 3.19 -26.26 -0.22
N GLU A 269 2.40 -26.04 -1.26
CA GLU A 269 2.82 -26.21 -2.64
C GLU A 269 3.68 -25.05 -3.14
N GLU A 270 3.32 -23.81 -2.82
CA GLU A 270 3.97 -22.60 -3.36
C GLU A 270 5.07 -22.03 -2.45
N LEU A 271 4.96 -22.21 -1.12
CA LEU A 271 5.93 -21.69 -0.15
C LEU A 271 6.69 -22.79 0.61
N GLY A 272 6.28 -24.06 0.51
CA GLY A 272 6.91 -25.17 1.23
C GLY A 272 6.67 -25.17 2.75
N VAL A 273 5.72 -24.37 3.25
CA VAL A 273 5.45 -24.19 4.69
C VAL A 273 4.03 -24.61 5.06
N GLU A 274 3.81 -24.88 6.34
CA GLU A 274 2.46 -25.03 6.91
C GLU A 274 1.88 -23.65 7.28
N PRO A 275 0.55 -23.49 7.32
CA PRO A 275 -0.11 -22.30 7.85
C PRO A 275 0.36 -21.92 9.26
N GLY A 276 0.51 -20.63 9.49
CA GLY A 276 0.89 -20.04 10.77
C GLY A 276 -0.04 -20.40 11.95
N PRO A 277 0.39 -20.07 13.17
CA PRO A 277 -0.30 -20.47 14.40
C PRO A 277 -1.68 -19.83 14.54
N GLU A 278 -1.93 -18.69 13.90
CA GLU A 278 -3.22 -17.99 13.91
C GLU A 278 -4.25 -18.76 13.06
N LEU A 279 -3.95 -19.02 11.78
CA LEU A 279 -4.86 -19.76 10.90
C LEU A 279 -5.06 -21.21 11.36
N SER A 280 -3.97 -21.87 11.80
CA SER A 280 -4.03 -23.19 12.45
C SER A 280 -4.77 -23.15 13.80
N GLY A 281 -4.82 -22.01 14.48
CA GLY A 281 -5.59 -21.77 15.70
C GLY A 281 -7.08 -21.65 15.40
N THR A 282 -7.46 -20.78 14.45
CA THR A 282 -8.84 -20.60 13.98
C THR A 282 -9.46 -21.92 13.52
N TYR A 283 -8.71 -22.74 12.77
CA TYR A 283 -9.18 -24.06 12.35
C TYR A 283 -9.40 -25.02 13.53
N ARG A 284 -8.52 -25.04 14.54
CA ARG A 284 -8.74 -25.86 15.75
C ARG A 284 -9.96 -25.42 16.53
N SER A 285 -10.16 -24.10 16.73
CA SER A 285 -11.38 -23.57 17.35
C SER A 285 -12.64 -23.96 16.58
N LEU A 286 -12.59 -23.95 15.25
CA LEU A 286 -13.68 -24.39 14.39
C LEU A 286 -13.98 -25.89 14.55
N LEU A 287 -12.97 -26.74 14.74
CA LEU A 287 -13.18 -28.16 15.01
C LEU A 287 -13.75 -28.41 16.42
N SER A 288 -13.29 -27.65 17.42
CA SER A 288 -13.69 -27.80 18.82
C SER A 288 -15.00 -27.09 19.20
N ALA A 289 -15.55 -26.24 18.34
CA ALA A 289 -16.90 -25.71 18.53
C ALA A 289 -17.90 -26.86 18.52
N ASP A 290 -18.74 -26.96 19.55
CA ASP A 290 -19.90 -27.87 19.52
C ASP A 290 -20.72 -27.61 18.26
N PRO A 291 -21.33 -28.63 17.64
CA PRO A 291 -22.30 -28.39 16.58
C PRO A 291 -23.39 -27.47 17.15
N PRO A 292 -23.78 -26.38 16.45
CA PRO A 292 -24.92 -25.60 16.90
C PRO A 292 -26.12 -26.56 17.04
N PRO A 293 -26.94 -26.43 18.11
CA PRO A 293 -28.11 -27.27 18.27
C PRO A 293 -28.94 -27.22 17.00
N GLU A 294 -29.52 -28.36 16.61
CA GLU A 294 -30.28 -28.55 15.37
C GLU A 294 -31.62 -27.80 15.44
N SER A 295 -31.55 -26.48 15.50
CA SER A 295 -32.67 -25.57 15.67
C SER A 295 -32.60 -24.48 14.62
N VAL A 296 -33.54 -24.55 13.68
CA VAL A 296 -33.82 -23.54 12.65
C VAL A 296 -32.68 -23.38 11.64
N LEU A 297 -32.77 -24.15 10.55
CA LEU A 297 -32.27 -23.70 9.24
C LEU A 297 -32.71 -22.24 9.06
N PRO A 298 -31.79 -21.27 8.87
CA PRO A 298 -32.18 -19.90 8.64
C PRO A 298 -33.14 -19.85 7.45
N ARG A 299 -34.37 -19.37 7.68
CA ARG A 299 -35.18 -18.92 6.55
C ARG A 299 -34.32 -17.93 5.77
N PRO A 300 -34.31 -17.94 4.43
CA PRO A 300 -33.57 -16.94 3.67
C PRO A 300 -34.06 -15.56 4.11
N HIS A 301 -33.26 -14.88 4.93
CA HIS A 301 -33.61 -13.57 5.42
C HIS A 301 -33.67 -12.68 4.19
N ALA A 302 -34.85 -12.10 3.93
CA ALA A 302 -34.96 -11.00 2.99
C ALA A 302 -33.88 -9.98 3.35
N PRO A 303 -33.11 -9.46 2.38
CA PRO A 303 -31.92 -8.69 2.66
C PRO A 303 -32.25 -7.55 3.62
N ALA A 304 -31.70 -7.63 4.84
CA ALA A 304 -31.79 -6.53 5.79
C ALA A 304 -31.30 -5.27 5.09
N ALA A 305 -32.02 -4.16 5.29
CA ALA A 305 -31.88 -2.94 4.49
C ALA A 305 -30.40 -2.60 4.31
N VAL A 306 -29.94 -2.76 3.06
CA VAL A 306 -28.52 -2.96 2.75
C VAL A 306 -27.73 -1.77 3.29
N ASP A 307 -26.65 -2.02 4.02
CA ASP A 307 -25.58 -1.05 4.18
C ASP A 307 -24.83 -0.97 2.84
N ALA A 308 -25.54 -0.38 1.86
CA ALA A 308 -25.20 -0.44 0.44
C ALA A 308 -23.83 0.17 0.19
N ASP A 309 -23.40 1.11 1.04
CA ASP A 309 -22.11 1.74 0.99
C ASP A 309 -20.98 0.82 1.47
N LEU A 310 -21.20 -0.08 2.45
CA LEU A 310 -20.25 -1.14 2.79
C LEU A 310 -20.11 -2.11 1.61
N ASN A 311 -21.23 -2.68 1.15
CA ASN A 311 -21.21 -3.66 0.05
C ASN A 311 -20.66 -3.05 -1.24
N LEU A 312 -20.98 -1.79 -1.56
CA LEU A 312 -20.44 -1.06 -2.71
C LEU A 312 -18.96 -0.72 -2.54
N THR A 313 -18.53 -0.29 -1.35
CA THR A 313 -17.10 -0.05 -1.07
C THR A 313 -16.32 -1.35 -1.23
N LEU A 314 -16.72 -2.41 -0.54
CA LEU A 314 -16.07 -3.72 -0.61
C LEU A 314 -16.07 -4.32 -2.03
N ARG A 315 -17.16 -4.17 -2.81
CA ARG A 315 -17.21 -4.58 -4.22
C ARG A 315 -16.31 -3.73 -5.11
N ARG A 316 -16.32 -2.40 -4.98
CA ARG A 316 -15.41 -1.49 -5.71
C ARG A 316 -13.95 -1.78 -5.41
N LEU A 317 -13.62 -2.06 -4.14
CA LEU A 317 -12.27 -2.48 -3.73
C LEU A 317 -11.89 -3.80 -4.41
N ALA A 318 -12.80 -4.77 -4.47
CA ALA A 318 -12.58 -6.05 -5.14
C ALA A 318 -12.51 -5.97 -6.67
N GLU A 319 -13.29 -5.08 -7.30
CA GLU A 319 -13.28 -4.81 -8.75
C GLU A 319 -12.01 -4.07 -9.18
N ALA A 320 -11.61 -3.05 -8.40
CA ALA A 320 -10.35 -2.35 -8.61
C ALA A 320 -9.17 -3.32 -8.51
N GLU A 321 -9.10 -4.15 -7.47
CA GLU A 321 -8.04 -5.15 -7.34
C GLU A 321 -8.07 -6.24 -8.43
N ARG A 322 -9.25 -6.61 -8.95
CA ARG A 322 -9.37 -7.57 -10.07
C ARG A 322 -8.71 -7.04 -11.34
N MET A 323 -9.02 -5.81 -11.74
CA MET A 323 -8.38 -5.15 -12.89
C MET A 323 -6.85 -5.08 -12.73
N LEU A 324 -6.35 -4.95 -11.50
CA LEU A 324 -4.90 -4.92 -11.23
C LEU A 324 -4.24 -6.29 -11.27
N GLY A 325 -4.95 -7.36 -10.86
CA GLY A 325 -4.52 -8.74 -11.08
C GLY A 325 -4.40 -9.04 -12.58
N GLU A 326 -5.41 -8.65 -13.36
CA GLU A 326 -5.44 -8.80 -14.82
C GLU A 326 -4.30 -8.02 -15.50
N ILE A 327 -4.12 -6.74 -15.17
CA ILE A 327 -3.02 -5.91 -15.70
C ILE A 327 -1.65 -6.49 -15.32
N ARG A 328 -1.47 -6.95 -14.07
CA ARG A 328 -0.21 -7.59 -13.64
C ARG A 328 0.06 -8.89 -14.38
N GLN A 329 -0.98 -9.69 -14.68
CA GLN A 329 -0.86 -10.92 -15.45
C GLN A 329 -0.62 -10.67 -16.95
N GLN A 330 -1.19 -9.60 -17.50
CA GLN A 330 -0.88 -9.15 -18.88
C GLN A 330 0.55 -8.66 -18.99
N LEU A 331 1.02 -7.85 -18.04
CA LEU A 331 2.40 -7.37 -17.99
C LEU A 331 3.43 -8.49 -17.77
N SER A 332 3.10 -9.54 -16.99
CA SER A 332 3.99 -10.70 -16.86
C SER A 332 4.04 -11.57 -18.12
N ARG A 333 2.92 -11.74 -18.84
CA ARG A 333 2.90 -12.40 -20.17
C ARG A 333 3.75 -11.63 -21.18
N LEU A 334 3.51 -10.32 -21.33
CA LEU A 334 4.31 -9.46 -22.21
C LEU A 334 5.80 -9.42 -21.82
N GLY A 335 6.11 -9.49 -20.53
CA GLY A 335 7.48 -9.63 -20.03
C GLY A 335 8.14 -10.96 -20.42
N ALA A 336 7.39 -12.06 -20.40
CA ALA A 336 7.86 -13.37 -20.85
C ALA A 336 8.09 -13.39 -22.38
N ASP A 337 7.18 -12.80 -23.15
CA ASP A 337 7.26 -12.71 -24.62
C ASP A 337 8.47 -11.89 -25.09
N VAL A 338 8.84 -10.83 -24.36
CA VAL A 338 10.06 -10.03 -24.64
C VAL A 338 11.35 -10.81 -24.32
N VAL A 339 11.31 -11.74 -23.37
CA VAL A 339 12.46 -12.61 -23.05
C VAL A 339 12.63 -13.72 -24.10
N THR A 340 11.54 -14.34 -24.57
CA THR A 340 11.60 -15.34 -25.66
C THR A 340 11.93 -14.72 -27.02
N ALA A 341 11.46 -13.51 -27.33
CA ALA A 341 11.84 -12.81 -28.56
C ALA A 341 13.35 -12.49 -28.63
N ARG A 342 14.04 -12.40 -27.48
CA ARG A 342 15.47 -12.07 -27.40
C ARG A 342 16.40 -13.29 -27.49
N SER A 343 15.88 -14.52 -27.46
CA SER A 343 16.68 -15.75 -27.60
C SER A 343 16.77 -16.29 -29.03
N VAL A 344 16.09 -15.66 -30.00
CA VAL A 344 16.13 -16.05 -31.43
C VAL A 344 16.82 -14.97 -32.26
N LEU A 345 18.14 -14.86 -32.10
CA LEU A 345 18.99 -14.20 -33.10
C LEU A 345 19.41 -15.25 -34.14
N PRO A 346 19.15 -15.05 -35.45
CA PRO A 346 19.63 -15.98 -36.46
C PRO A 346 21.17 -15.93 -36.53
N THR A 347 21.81 -17.09 -36.42
CA THR A 347 23.26 -17.24 -36.59
C THR A 347 23.66 -16.85 -38.01
N ALA A 348 24.58 -15.90 -38.14
CA ALA A 348 25.11 -15.47 -39.43
C ALA A 348 25.85 -16.63 -40.14
N PRO A 349 25.72 -16.77 -41.47
CA PRO A 349 26.41 -17.82 -42.21
C PRO A 349 27.93 -17.56 -42.26
N PRO A 350 28.77 -18.62 -42.34
CA PRO A 350 30.21 -18.46 -42.33
C PRO A 350 30.73 -17.80 -43.63
N THR A 351 31.56 -16.78 -43.47
CA THR A 351 32.27 -16.12 -44.57
C THR A 351 33.27 -17.06 -45.26
N PRO A 352 33.34 -17.10 -46.61
CA PRO A 352 34.28 -17.94 -47.33
C PRO A 352 35.73 -17.47 -47.14
N ARG A 353 36.66 -18.42 -47.07
CA ARG A 353 38.11 -18.15 -47.03
C ARG A 353 38.57 -17.58 -48.38
N ARG A 354 39.41 -16.54 -48.35
CA ARG A 354 40.17 -16.11 -49.54
C ARG A 354 41.26 -17.15 -49.86
N PRO A 355 41.57 -17.39 -51.15
CA PRO A 355 42.76 -18.15 -51.52
C PRO A 355 44.02 -17.31 -51.25
N SER A 356 45.12 -18.02 -51.03
CA SER A 356 46.48 -17.49 -51.02
C SER A 356 47.00 -17.38 -52.45
N ASP A 357 47.39 -16.19 -52.89
CA ASP A 357 48.17 -15.99 -54.12
C ASP A 357 49.66 -16.00 -53.79
N ASP A 358 50.36 -17.03 -54.25
CA ASP A 358 51.81 -17.06 -54.43
C ASP A 358 52.11 -16.90 -55.94
N GLY A 359 53.05 -16.01 -56.30
CA GLY A 359 53.91 -16.23 -57.47
C GLY A 359 53.79 -15.34 -58.72
N ALA A 360 54.76 -14.40 -58.82
CA ALA A 360 55.60 -14.10 -60.00
C ALA A 360 55.08 -13.31 -61.24
N GLY A 361 56.00 -12.49 -61.81
CA GLY A 361 55.86 -11.69 -63.05
C GLY A 361 56.04 -10.18 -62.80
N HIS A 362 57.25 -9.60 -62.69
CA HIS A 362 58.29 -9.27 -63.71
C HIS A 362 57.88 -8.24 -64.80
N GLU A 363 58.82 -7.32 -65.09
CA GLU A 363 58.92 -6.38 -66.25
C GLU A 363 57.93 -5.20 -66.33
N GLU A 364 58.26 -4.01 -66.89
CA GLU A 364 59.52 -3.24 -67.05
C GLU A 364 59.17 -1.83 -67.61
N ILE A 365 59.93 -0.76 -67.27
CA ILE A 365 60.06 0.52 -68.05
C ILE A 365 58.74 1.38 -68.15
N ALA A 366 58.65 2.71 -68.29
CA ALA A 366 59.48 3.93 -68.13
C ALA A 366 58.61 5.00 -67.36
N ALA A 367 58.96 6.28 -67.15
CA ALA A 367 60.10 7.13 -67.51
C ALA A 367 60.36 8.15 -66.38
#